data_AF-A0A9P1H6V8-F1
#
_entry.id   AF-A0A9P1H6V8-F1
#
_cell.length_a   1.000
_cell.length_b   1.000
_cell.length_c   1.000
_cell.angle_alpha   90.00
_cell.angle_beta   90.00
_cell.angle_gamma   90.00
#
_symmetry.space_group_name_H-M   'P 1'
#
loop_
_entity.id
_entity.type
_entity.pdbx_description
1 polymer ?
#
loop_
_entity_poly.entity_id
_entity_poly.type
_entity_poly.pdbx_seq_one_letter_code
_entity_poly.pdbx_strand_id
1 'polypeptide(L)'
;MPRDDLSIDFVDRMPQQESVDPAQILDDFFYRFQNIPEEIRFIQAEITDKDRQVNDCLRLIEDRDAKIQRWIKTNGSQMPNPREDTLRNQIRDNYAKAEKFSDEKLALSKRLQELYDRQILYLDRQIKGLYDRVEPGFNDPDEVPPCFETAPRTFLRRPFDRISPMDPLSHRPLFSLPQPQRPQYRIKPRSRT
;
A
#
# COMPACT_ATOMS: atom_id res chain seq x y z
N MET A 1 14.41 -1.96 73.66
CA MET A 1 15.15 -1.69 72.41
C MET A 1 14.47 -2.47 71.28
N PRO A 2 14.31 -1.88 70.09
CA PRO A 2 13.66 -2.49 68.94
C PRO A 2 14.67 -3.33 68.15
N ARG A 3 14.26 -4.51 67.67
CA ARG A 3 14.94 -5.32 66.65
C ARG A 3 13.82 -5.96 65.83
N ASP A 4 13.55 -5.44 64.64
CA ASP A 4 14.15 -5.88 63.37
C ASP A 4 13.72 -7.32 63.03
N ASP A 5 12.48 -7.48 62.57
CA ASP A 5 12.05 -8.64 61.77
C ASP A 5 11.28 -8.13 60.54
N LEU A 6 12.02 -7.47 59.66
CA LEU A 6 11.68 -7.33 58.24
C LEU A 6 12.50 -8.35 57.46
N SER A 7 12.23 -9.65 57.64
CA SER A 7 12.66 -10.66 56.68
C SER A 7 11.59 -10.76 55.60
N ILE A 8 11.72 -9.90 54.59
CA ILE A 8 11.03 -10.03 53.30
C ILE A 8 11.58 -11.30 52.65
N ASP A 9 10.97 -12.45 52.93
CA ASP A 9 11.18 -13.70 52.18
C ASP A 9 10.32 -13.70 50.90
N PHE A 10 10.48 -12.64 50.11
CA PHE A 10 10.14 -12.61 48.70
C PHE A 10 11.43 -12.51 47.90
N VAL A 11 12.31 -13.51 48.06
CA VAL A 11 13.13 -13.91 46.92
C VAL A 11 12.16 -14.63 45.99
N ASP A 12 11.36 -13.82 45.30
CA ASP A 12 10.60 -14.21 44.14
C ASP A 12 11.60 -14.92 43.26
N ARG A 13 11.46 -16.25 43.18
CA ARG A 13 12.28 -17.09 42.33
C ARG A 13 11.92 -16.65 40.91
N MET A 14 12.57 -15.59 40.44
CA MET A 14 12.48 -15.13 39.06
C MET A 14 12.64 -16.39 38.23
N PRO A 15 11.67 -16.74 37.37
CA PRO A 15 11.87 -17.86 36.46
C PRO A 15 13.18 -17.56 35.76
N GLN A 16 14.21 -18.39 35.99
CA GLN A 16 15.44 -18.32 35.25
C GLN A 16 15.04 -18.57 33.81
N GLN A 17 14.86 -17.47 33.09
CA GLN A 17 14.47 -17.50 31.70
C GLN A 17 15.67 -18.12 31.01
N GLU A 18 15.54 -19.39 30.64
CA GLU A 18 16.57 -20.22 30.03
C GLU A 18 17.38 -19.35 29.05
N SER A 19 18.70 -19.37 29.19
CA SER A 19 19.62 -18.58 28.38
C SER A 19 19.55 -19.09 26.94
N VAL A 20 18.65 -18.52 26.14
CA VAL A 20 18.54 -18.88 24.73
C VAL A 20 19.67 -18.17 23.99
N ASP A 21 20.59 -18.95 23.45
CA ASP A 21 21.70 -18.48 22.63
C ASP A 21 21.16 -17.75 21.38
N PRO A 22 21.70 -16.56 21.01
CA PRO A 22 21.35 -15.90 19.75
C PRO A 22 21.47 -16.82 18.52
N ALA A 23 22.42 -17.76 18.50
CA ALA A 23 22.55 -18.73 17.41
C ALA A 23 21.31 -19.64 17.31
N GLN A 24 20.78 -20.10 18.45
CA GLN A 24 19.61 -20.96 18.50
C GLN A 24 18.32 -20.23 18.09
N ILE A 25 18.19 -18.94 18.43
CA ILE A 25 17.08 -18.09 17.98
C ILE A 25 17.06 -17.97 16.45
N LEU A 26 18.24 -17.80 15.84
CA LEU A 26 18.37 -17.71 14.38
C LEU A 26 18.02 -19.04 13.71
N ASP A 27 18.49 -20.16 14.24
CA ASP A 27 18.15 -21.49 13.70
C ASP A 27 16.64 -21.77 13.76
N ASP A 28 16.00 -21.43 14.89
CA ASP A 28 14.55 -21.54 15.05
C ASP A 28 13.79 -20.62 14.09
N PHE A 29 14.33 -19.43 13.82
CA PHE A 29 13.77 -18.52 12.83
C PHE A 29 13.88 -19.11 11.41
N PHE A 30 15.05 -19.62 11.00
CA PHE A 30 15.23 -20.22 9.68
C PHE A 30 14.31 -21.42 9.46
N TYR A 31 14.13 -22.27 10.48
CA TYR A 31 13.20 -23.39 10.40
C TYR A 31 11.76 -22.93 10.14
N ARG A 32 11.30 -21.87 10.82
CA ARG A 32 9.97 -21.28 10.63
C ARG A 32 9.84 -20.55 9.29
N PHE A 33 10.90 -19.88 8.86
CA PHE A 33 10.92 -19.09 7.63
C PHE A 33 10.96 -19.96 6.38
N GLN A 34 11.47 -21.19 6.45
CA GLN A 34 11.67 -22.06 5.29
C GLN A 34 10.39 -22.26 4.44
N ASN A 35 9.21 -22.34 5.06
CA ASN A 35 7.95 -22.57 4.35
C ASN A 35 7.31 -21.29 3.77
N ILE A 36 7.70 -20.13 4.28
CA ILE A 36 7.01 -18.85 4.04
C ILE A 36 7.19 -18.36 2.60
N PRO A 37 8.38 -18.44 1.97
CA PRO A 37 8.53 -18.06 0.57
C PRO A 37 7.61 -18.85 -0.38
N GLU A 38 7.40 -20.13 -0.13
CA GLU A 38 6.47 -20.95 -0.93
C GLU A 38 5.01 -20.56 -0.69
N GLU A 39 4.62 -20.30 0.57
CA GLU A 39 3.29 -19.78 0.90
C GLU A 39 3.03 -18.41 0.24
N ILE A 40 4.01 -17.50 0.28
CA ILE A 40 3.95 -16.19 -0.38
C ILE A 40 3.75 -16.37 -1.89
N ARG A 41 4.54 -17.26 -2.52
CA ARG A 41 4.42 -17.52 -3.96
C ARG A 41 3.05 -18.08 -4.32
N PHE A 42 2.51 -18.99 -3.52
CA PHE A 42 1.18 -19.54 -3.71
C PHE A 42 0.10 -18.46 -3.64
N ILE A 43 0.11 -17.63 -2.60
CA ILE A 43 -0.87 -16.55 -2.43
C ILE A 43 -0.74 -15.51 -3.55
N GLN A 44 0.48 -15.18 -3.97
CA GLN A 44 0.72 -14.25 -5.09
C GLN A 44 0.23 -14.80 -6.43
N ALA A 45 0.37 -16.10 -6.68
CA ALA A 45 -0.18 -16.75 -7.86
C ALA A 45 -1.71 -16.66 -7.86
N GLU A 46 -2.35 -16.91 -6.71
CA GLU A 46 -3.79 -16.78 -6.54
C GLU A 46 -4.27 -15.33 -6.73
N ILE A 47 -3.57 -14.34 -6.16
CA ILE A 47 -3.86 -12.91 -6.38
C ILE A 47 -3.79 -12.55 -7.87
N THR A 48 -2.78 -13.06 -8.58
CA THR A 48 -2.61 -12.81 -10.02
C THR A 48 -3.75 -13.41 -10.81
N ASP A 49 -4.21 -14.61 -10.45
CA ASP A 49 -5.36 -15.25 -11.10
C ASP A 49 -6.65 -14.46 -10.86
N LYS A 50 -6.91 -14.01 -9.62
CA LYS A 50 -8.06 -13.17 -9.28
C LYS A 50 -8.01 -11.83 -10.01
N ASP A 51 -6.83 -11.23 -10.17
CA ASP A 51 -6.67 -9.99 -10.93
C ASP A 51 -6.99 -10.17 -12.43
N ARG A 52 -6.62 -11.31 -13.01
CA ARG A 52 -7.05 -11.67 -14.38
C ARG A 52 -8.57 -11.78 -14.47
N GLN A 53 -9.22 -12.44 -13.52
CA GLN A 53 -10.68 -12.57 -13.49
C GLN A 53 -11.40 -11.21 -13.41
N VAL A 54 -10.87 -10.26 -12.61
CA VAL A 54 -11.38 -8.88 -12.55
C VAL A 54 -11.22 -8.19 -13.92
N ASN A 55 -10.04 -8.28 -14.53
CA ASN A 55 -9.77 -7.67 -15.83
C ASN A 55 -10.68 -8.24 -16.93
N ASP A 56 -10.95 -9.55 -16.92
CA ASP A 56 -11.86 -10.17 -17.88
C ASP A 56 -13.32 -9.72 -17.66
N CYS A 57 -13.75 -9.52 -16.42
CA CYS A 57 -15.07 -8.94 -16.13
C CYS A 57 -15.17 -7.50 -16.66
N LEU A 58 -14.13 -6.68 -16.49
CA LEU A 58 -14.08 -5.31 -17.00
C LEU A 58 -14.13 -5.27 -18.53
N ARG A 59 -13.37 -6.13 -19.21
CA ARG A 59 -13.43 -6.26 -20.68
C ARG A 59 -14.83 -6.63 -21.17
N LEU A 60 -15.48 -7.58 -20.50
CA LEU A 60 -16.85 -7.95 -20.85
C LEU A 60 -17.82 -6.78 -20.69
N ILE A 61 -17.67 -5.97 -19.63
CA ILE A 61 -18.47 -4.78 -19.41
C ILE A 61 -18.25 -3.76 -20.54
N GLU A 62 -17.00 -3.46 -20.89
CA GLU A 62 -16.65 -2.56 -21.98
C GLU A 62 -17.23 -3.02 -23.33
N ASP A 63 -17.16 -4.32 -23.62
CA ASP A 63 -17.74 -4.90 -24.85
C ASP A 63 -19.27 -4.79 -24.90
N ARG A 64 -19.96 -4.94 -23.76
CA ARG A 64 -21.42 -4.76 -23.69
C ARG A 64 -21.80 -3.30 -23.80
N ASP A 65 -21.08 -2.40 -23.13
CA ASP A 65 -21.33 -0.98 -23.20
C ASP A 65 -21.05 -0.43 -24.61
N ALA A 66 -19.96 -0.86 -25.25
CA ALA A 66 -19.64 -0.50 -26.63
C ALA A 66 -20.75 -0.90 -27.61
N LYS A 67 -21.46 -2.01 -27.38
CA LYS A 67 -22.61 -2.40 -28.22
C LYS A 67 -23.80 -1.45 -28.04
N ILE A 68 -24.07 -1.01 -26.81
CA ILE A 68 -25.10 -0.01 -26.52
C ILE A 68 -24.73 1.32 -27.19
N GLN A 69 -23.50 1.78 -26.99
CA GLN A 69 -23.01 3.03 -27.59
C GLN A 69 -23.03 3.02 -29.12
N ARG A 70 -22.62 1.91 -29.76
CA ARG A 70 -22.69 1.75 -31.22
C ARG A 70 -24.13 1.84 -31.72
N TRP A 71 -25.08 1.21 -31.03
CA TRP A 71 -26.49 1.29 -31.39
C TRP A 71 -27.03 2.73 -31.33
N ILE A 72 -26.70 3.46 -30.26
CA ILE A 72 -27.10 4.86 -30.07
C ILE A 72 -26.52 5.75 -31.18
N LYS A 73 -25.27 5.52 -31.58
CA LYS A 73 -24.62 6.26 -32.68
C LYS A 73 -25.30 6.02 -34.04
N THR A 74 -25.79 4.81 -34.30
CA THR A 74 -26.40 4.45 -35.59
C THR A 74 -27.88 4.81 -35.70
N ASN A 75 -28.67 4.57 -34.65
CA ASN A 75 -30.14 4.70 -34.70
C ASN A 75 -30.65 5.96 -33.99
N GLY A 76 -29.75 6.72 -33.34
CA GLY A 76 -30.12 7.83 -32.47
C GLY A 76 -30.70 7.37 -31.13
N SER A 77 -30.90 8.32 -30.22
CA SER A 77 -31.43 8.07 -28.86
C SER A 77 -32.95 7.89 -28.81
N GLN A 78 -33.66 8.01 -29.93
CA GLN A 78 -35.13 8.02 -29.97
C GLN A 78 -35.77 6.63 -29.92
N MET A 79 -35.06 5.58 -30.35
CA MET A 79 -35.52 4.19 -30.20
C MET A 79 -34.67 3.44 -29.17
N PRO A 80 -35.23 3.08 -28.00
CA PRO A 80 -34.53 2.23 -27.04
C PRO A 80 -34.23 0.88 -27.66
N ASN A 81 -33.03 0.35 -27.43
CA ASN A 81 -32.64 -0.93 -28.01
C ASN A 81 -33.43 -2.06 -27.32
N PRO A 82 -34.09 -2.97 -28.06
CA PRO A 82 -34.85 -4.08 -27.46
C PRO A 82 -34.00 -5.02 -26.58
N ARG A 83 -32.66 -4.99 -26.73
CA ARG A 83 -31.70 -5.78 -25.93
C ARG A 83 -30.98 -4.94 -24.88
N GLU A 84 -31.32 -3.66 -24.74
CA GLU A 84 -30.65 -2.73 -23.84
C GLU A 84 -30.77 -3.17 -22.39
N ASP A 85 -31.98 -3.52 -21.94
CA ASP A 85 -32.23 -3.94 -20.57
C ASP A 85 -31.43 -5.20 -20.23
N THR A 86 -31.40 -6.18 -21.14
CA THR A 86 -30.58 -7.39 -20.98
C THR A 86 -29.09 -7.07 -20.88
N LEU A 87 -28.56 -6.17 -21.73
CA LEU A 87 -27.15 -5.77 -21.70
C LEU A 87 -26.82 -4.99 -20.43
N ARG A 88 -27.72 -4.11 -19.97
CA ARG A 88 -27.57 -3.36 -18.71
C ARG A 88 -27.58 -4.27 -17.49
N ASN A 89 -28.44 -5.28 -17.47
CA ASN A 89 -28.47 -6.27 -16.39
C ASN A 89 -27.19 -7.11 -16.39
N GLN A 90 -26.71 -7.55 -17.57
CA GLN A 90 -25.41 -8.23 -17.68
C GLN A 90 -24.25 -7.34 -17.20
N ILE A 91 -24.27 -6.04 -17.48
CA ILE A 91 -23.24 -5.11 -17.00
C ILE A 91 -23.26 -5.04 -15.47
N ARG A 92 -24.45 -4.88 -14.86
CA ARG A 92 -24.60 -4.87 -13.40
C ARG A 92 -24.12 -6.17 -12.76
N ASP A 93 -24.48 -7.31 -13.34
CA ASP A 93 -24.07 -8.63 -12.84
C ASP A 93 -22.55 -8.80 -12.91
N ASN A 94 -21.90 -8.30 -13.97
CA ASN A 94 -20.44 -8.36 -14.08
C ASN A 94 -19.75 -7.40 -13.11
N TYR A 95 -20.31 -6.23 -12.83
CA TYR A 95 -19.79 -5.34 -11.77
C TYR A 95 -19.89 -6.00 -10.39
N ALA A 96 -21.02 -6.63 -10.08
CA ALA A 96 -21.19 -7.35 -8.82
C ALA A 96 -20.21 -8.53 -8.67
N LYS A 97 -19.84 -9.19 -9.78
CA LYS A 97 -18.80 -10.24 -9.78
C LYS A 97 -17.40 -9.65 -9.61
N ALA A 98 -17.10 -8.56 -10.31
CA ALA A 98 -15.80 -7.88 -10.21
C ALA A 98 -15.55 -7.33 -8.80
N GLU A 99 -16.60 -6.84 -8.13
CA GLU A 99 -16.55 -6.41 -6.72
C GLU A 99 -16.17 -7.58 -5.80
N LYS A 100 -16.85 -8.73 -5.93
CA LYS A 100 -16.52 -9.94 -5.15
C LYS A 100 -15.07 -10.40 -5.35
N PHE A 101 -14.59 -10.45 -6.60
CA PHE A 101 -13.20 -10.83 -6.87
C PHE A 101 -12.21 -9.80 -6.32
N SER A 102 -12.57 -8.52 -6.30
CA SER A 102 -11.74 -7.45 -5.72
C SER A 102 -11.66 -7.57 -4.20
N ASP A 103 -12.76 -7.90 -3.53
CA ASP A 103 -12.80 -8.14 -2.08
C ASP A 103 -11.97 -9.37 -1.69
N GLU A 104 -12.08 -10.46 -2.45
CA GLU A 104 -11.25 -11.66 -2.26
C GLU A 104 -9.76 -11.34 -2.46
N LYS A 105 -9.41 -10.56 -3.49
CA LYS A 105 -8.04 -10.10 -3.73
C LYS A 105 -7.50 -9.28 -2.55
N LEU A 106 -8.34 -8.42 -1.98
CA LEU A 106 -7.99 -7.59 -0.82
C LEU A 106 -7.79 -8.46 0.43
N ALA A 107 -8.64 -9.47 0.64
CA ALA A 107 -8.51 -10.42 1.74
C ALA A 107 -7.20 -11.23 1.65
N LEU A 108 -6.87 -11.75 0.46
CA LEU A 108 -5.61 -12.46 0.22
C LEU A 108 -4.39 -11.56 0.47
N SER A 109 -4.47 -10.30 0.03
CA SER A 109 -3.40 -9.31 0.25
C SER A 109 -3.19 -8.99 1.73
N LYS A 110 -4.28 -8.88 2.51
CA LYS A 110 -4.22 -8.70 3.97
C LYS A 110 -3.59 -9.91 4.65
N ARG A 111 -4.00 -11.12 4.27
CA ARG A 111 -3.40 -12.37 4.79
C ARG A 111 -1.90 -12.43 4.52
N LEU A 112 -1.46 -12.01 3.33
CA LEU A 112 -0.04 -11.95 2.98
C LEU A 112 0.72 -10.98 3.89
N GLN A 113 0.15 -9.81 4.16
CA GLN A 113 0.73 -8.84 5.10
C GLN A 113 0.83 -9.41 6.52
N GLU A 114 -0.22 -10.07 7.01
CA GLU A 114 -0.24 -10.70 8.34
C GLU A 114 0.78 -11.84 8.47
N LEU A 115 1.02 -12.60 7.40
CA LEU A 115 2.07 -13.63 7.39
C LEU A 115 3.45 -13.00 7.58
N TYR A 116 3.75 -11.92 6.85
CA TYR A 116 5.02 -11.22 6.94
C TYR A 116 5.21 -10.51 8.29
N ASP A 117 4.18 -9.76 8.73
CA ASP A 117 4.19 -9.04 10.01
C ASP A 117 4.39 -10.01 11.19
N ARG A 118 3.82 -11.22 11.15
CA ARG A 118 4.01 -12.23 12.20
C ARG A 118 5.46 -12.68 12.36
N GLN A 119 6.21 -12.79 11.27
CA GLN A 119 7.61 -13.22 11.33
C GLN A 119 8.52 -12.11 11.84
N ILE A 120 8.27 -10.88 11.39
CA ILE A 120 9.00 -9.71 11.90
C ILE A 120 8.74 -9.57 13.39
N LEU A 121 7.48 -9.62 13.83
CA LEU A 121 7.14 -9.53 15.25
C LEU A 121 7.72 -10.68 16.08
N TYR A 122 7.89 -11.87 15.49
CA TYR A 122 8.58 -12.97 16.15
C TYR A 122 10.06 -12.63 16.38
N LEU A 123 10.78 -12.22 15.33
CA LEU A 123 12.18 -11.80 15.45
C LEU A 123 12.35 -10.63 16.41
N ASP A 124 11.53 -9.59 16.30
CA ASP A 124 11.58 -8.40 17.16
C ASP A 124 11.39 -8.75 18.64
N ARG A 125 10.49 -9.69 18.96
CA ARG A 125 10.31 -10.17 20.34
C ARG A 125 11.52 -10.92 20.85
N GLN A 126 12.17 -11.73 20.00
CA GLN A 126 13.38 -12.45 20.38
C GLN A 126 14.56 -11.50 20.59
N ILE A 127 14.75 -10.53 19.69
CA ILE A 127 15.78 -9.48 19.82
C ILE A 127 15.56 -8.66 21.08
N LYS A 128 14.33 -8.23 21.36
CA LYS A 128 14.02 -7.53 22.62
C LYS A 128 14.34 -8.39 23.85
N GLY A 129 14.04 -9.68 23.79
CA GLY A 129 14.37 -10.62 24.86
C GLY A 129 15.87 -10.78 25.11
N LEU A 130 16.71 -10.55 24.08
CA LEU A 130 18.18 -10.49 24.22
C LEU A 130 18.63 -9.13 24.77
N TYR A 131 18.03 -8.02 24.32
CA TYR A 131 18.32 -6.66 24.78
C TYR A 131 18.05 -6.47 26.27
N ASP A 132 16.87 -6.92 26.74
CA ASP A 132 16.44 -6.81 28.14
C ASP A 132 17.36 -7.59 29.10
N ARG A 133 18.21 -8.50 28.60
CA ARG A 133 19.14 -9.32 29.39
C ARG A 133 20.55 -8.74 29.51
N VAL A 134 20.90 -7.68 28.77
CA VAL A 134 22.20 -6.99 28.82
C VAL A 134 23.38 -7.97 28.67
N GLU A 135 23.39 -8.77 27.61
CA GLU A 135 24.62 -9.45 27.17
C GLU A 135 25.66 -8.38 26.72
N PRO A 136 26.97 -8.56 27.00
CA PRO A 136 27.98 -7.54 26.72
C PRO A 136 28.16 -7.38 25.19
N GLY A 137 27.55 -6.34 24.63
CA GLY A 137 27.59 -6.05 23.18
C GLY A 137 26.32 -5.39 22.61
N PHE A 138 25.22 -5.34 23.38
CA PHE A 138 23.91 -4.80 22.98
C PHE A 138 23.51 -3.55 23.81
N ASN A 139 24.47 -2.67 24.12
CA ASN A 139 24.24 -1.49 24.99
C ASN A 139 24.02 -0.17 24.22
N ASP A 140 24.12 -0.17 22.89
CA ASP A 140 23.96 1.05 22.11
C ASP A 140 22.48 1.25 21.72
N PRO A 141 21.86 2.39 22.08
CA PRO A 141 20.44 2.66 21.86
C PRO A 141 20.05 2.87 20.39
N ASP A 142 21.01 2.81 19.46
CA ASP A 142 20.81 2.96 18.01
C ASP A 142 20.69 1.63 17.25
N GLU A 143 20.86 0.48 17.93
CA GLU A 143 20.75 -0.87 17.32
C GLU A 143 19.36 -1.50 17.48
N VAL A 144 18.41 -0.80 18.11
CA VAL A 144 17.02 -1.29 18.22
C VAL A 144 16.37 -1.22 16.84
N PRO A 145 15.84 -2.34 16.30
CA PRO A 145 15.13 -2.30 15.03
C PRO A 145 13.98 -1.25 15.10
N PRO A 146 13.75 -0.46 14.03
CA PRO A 146 12.78 0.65 14.01
C PRO A 146 11.32 0.29 14.36
N CYS A 147 11.00 -0.99 14.61
CA CYS A 147 9.68 -1.45 15.04
C CYS A 147 9.32 -1.03 16.49
N PHE A 148 10.32 -0.64 17.30
CA PHE A 148 10.12 -0.14 18.67
C PHE A 148 10.21 1.38 18.81
N GLU A 149 10.54 2.12 17.75
CA GLU A 149 10.27 3.54 17.74
C GLU A 149 8.75 3.72 17.70
N THR A 150 8.20 4.45 18.67
CA THR A 150 6.79 4.91 18.68
C THR A 150 6.51 5.92 17.56
N ALA A 151 7.13 5.76 16.39
CA ALA A 151 6.78 6.48 15.19
C ALA A 151 5.46 5.90 14.66
N PRO A 152 4.48 6.74 14.28
CA PRO A 152 3.27 6.24 13.64
C PRO A 152 3.70 5.41 12.43
N ARG A 153 3.27 4.13 12.41
CA ARG A 153 3.40 3.12 11.34
C ARG A 153 3.24 3.80 9.98
N THR A 154 4.31 4.41 9.48
CA THR A 154 4.38 5.02 8.16
C THR A 154 4.77 3.85 7.27
N PHE A 155 3.83 2.92 7.12
CA PHE A 155 3.90 1.95 6.04
C PHE A 155 4.20 2.75 4.80
N LEU A 156 5.36 2.48 4.21
CA LEU A 156 5.53 2.28 2.78
C LEU A 156 4.26 2.69 2.02
N ARG A 157 4.08 4.01 1.93
CA ARG A 157 3.12 4.61 1.01
C ARG A 157 3.77 4.29 -0.32
N ARG A 158 3.27 3.23 -0.95
CA ARG A 158 3.75 2.73 -2.25
C ARG A 158 4.08 3.92 -3.14
N PRO A 159 5.16 3.90 -3.94
CA PRO A 159 5.53 5.04 -4.78
C PRO A 159 4.56 5.25 -5.97
N PHE A 160 3.30 4.79 -5.88
CA PHE A 160 2.33 4.90 -6.97
C PHE A 160 1.29 6.03 -6.81
N ASP A 161 1.23 6.68 -5.64
CA ASP A 161 0.37 7.86 -5.45
C ASP A 161 1.21 9.14 -5.44
N ARG A 162 1.76 9.50 -6.60
CA ARG A 162 2.27 10.86 -6.84
C ARG A 162 1.83 11.38 -8.20
N ILE A 163 0.52 11.33 -8.46
CA ILE A 163 -0.11 12.34 -9.31
C ILE A 163 -0.36 13.54 -8.39
N SER A 164 0.63 14.42 -8.27
CA SER A 164 0.40 15.73 -7.67
C SER A 164 -0.60 16.50 -8.53
N PRO A 165 -1.61 17.16 -7.93
CA PRO A 165 -2.44 18.12 -8.64
C PRO A 165 -1.56 19.23 -9.20
N MET A 166 -1.80 19.57 -10.46
CA MET A 166 -1.16 20.69 -11.15
C MET A 166 -1.66 22.00 -10.50
N ASP A 167 -0.90 22.55 -9.55
CA ASP A 167 -1.11 23.93 -9.11
C ASP A 167 -0.52 24.89 -10.16
N PRO A 168 -1.33 25.77 -10.76
CA PRO A 168 -0.81 26.85 -11.57
C PRO A 168 -0.31 27.96 -10.63
N LEU A 169 0.68 28.73 -11.09
CA LEU A 169 1.26 29.92 -10.44
C LEU A 169 2.54 29.69 -9.62
N SER A 170 3.62 29.35 -10.32
CA SER A 170 4.93 29.90 -9.98
C SER A 170 5.78 30.04 -11.23
N HIS A 171 5.55 31.12 -11.98
CA HIS A 171 6.48 31.57 -13.00
C HIS A 171 7.57 32.40 -12.34
N ARG A 172 8.74 31.78 -12.12
CA ARG A 172 10.02 32.50 -12.01
C ARG A 172 10.70 32.43 -13.38
N PRO A 173 11.02 33.55 -14.04
CA PRO A 173 11.57 33.51 -15.37
C PRO A 173 13.08 33.25 -15.30
N LEU A 174 13.55 32.31 -16.11
CA LEU A 174 14.96 32.16 -16.45
C LEU A 174 15.06 32.39 -17.96
N PHE A 175 16.03 33.23 -18.34
CA PHE A 175 16.45 33.59 -19.69
C PHE A 175 15.61 34.65 -20.45
N SER A 176 16.08 35.89 -20.36
CA SER A 176 15.82 36.96 -21.33
C SER A 176 16.72 36.81 -22.56
N LEU A 177 16.14 36.51 -23.72
CA LEU A 177 16.77 36.75 -25.03
C LEU A 177 16.36 38.14 -25.55
N PRO A 178 17.26 38.92 -26.18
CA PRO A 178 16.95 40.25 -26.68
C PRO A 178 16.13 40.16 -27.98
N GLN A 179 14.99 40.84 -28.04
CA GLN A 179 14.21 40.97 -29.28
C GLN A 179 14.77 42.08 -30.19
N PRO A 180 14.72 41.92 -31.53
CA PRO A 180 15.02 42.99 -32.47
C PRO A 180 13.82 43.96 -32.57
N GLN A 181 14.12 45.26 -32.58
CA GLN A 181 13.12 46.33 -32.65
C GLN A 181 12.36 46.30 -33.99
N ARG A 182 11.02 46.32 -33.94
CA ARG A 182 10.18 46.59 -35.12
C ARG A 182 9.91 48.11 -35.23
N PRO A 183 9.97 48.69 -36.44
CA PRO A 183 9.76 50.12 -36.63
C PRO A 183 8.29 50.51 -36.43
N GLN A 184 8.09 51.63 -35.73
CA GLN A 184 6.80 52.25 -35.42
C GLN A 184 6.19 52.88 -36.68
N TYR A 185 5.05 52.38 -37.14
CA TYR A 185 4.22 53.11 -38.11
C TYR A 185 3.25 54.04 -37.38
N ARG A 186 3.50 55.35 -37.52
CA ARG A 186 2.71 56.46 -36.99
C ARG A 186 1.43 56.63 -37.81
N ILE A 187 0.29 56.23 -37.28
CA ILE A 187 -1.03 56.53 -37.86
C ILE A 187 -1.54 57.83 -37.23
N LYS A 188 -1.76 58.87 -38.06
CA LYS A 188 -2.34 60.16 -37.63
C LYS A 188 -3.85 60.00 -37.37
N PRO A 189 -4.44 60.71 -36.38
CA PRO A 189 -5.87 60.63 -36.10
C PRO A 189 -6.67 61.34 -37.19
N ARG A 190 -7.75 60.68 -37.64
CA ARG A 190 -8.73 61.21 -38.59
C ARG A 190 -9.73 62.08 -37.81
N SER A 191 -9.71 63.38 -38.07
CA SER A 191 -10.68 64.36 -37.56
C SER A 191 -12.08 64.04 -38.08
N ARG A 192 -13.08 64.05 -37.18
CA ARG A 192 -14.51 64.05 -37.51
C ARG A 192 -14.94 65.45 -37.96
N THR A 193 -15.56 65.53 -39.13
CA THR A 193 -16.70 66.38 -39.52
C THR A 193 -17.24 65.86 -40.83
#